data_AF-A0A9X2GSF3-F1
#
_entry.id   AF-A0A9X2GSF3-F1
#
_cell.length_a   1.000
_cell.length_b   1.000
_cell.length_c   1.000
_cell.angle_alpha   90.00
_cell.angle_beta   90.00
_cell.angle_gamma   90.00
#
_symmetry.space_group_name_H-M   'P 1'
#
loop_
_entity.id
_entity.type
_entity.pdbx_description
1 polymer ?
#
loop_
_entity_poly.entity_id
_entity_poly.type
_entity_poly.pdbx_seq_one_letter_code
_entity_poly.pdbx_strand_id
1 'polypeptide(L)'
;MFAEKLDLLLAIRDSEYVTWSGRHRPALNHLPVPSRPQQARLPLWLGGKASRDARADLFPFYREYLRPKTPGGRGWLVSAEQYQALSGPFGALMTGSPQEVIAKILTERELFGIDRFMGQVDFGGMPAPMVGDSLELLATEVAPAIRKELGLPPGPA
;
A
#
# COMPACT_ATOMS: atom_id res chain seq x y z
N MET A 1 13.26 -3.09 -6.41
CA MET A 1 13.41 -1.72 -5.87
C MET A 1 12.62 -1.49 -4.58
N PHE A 2 11.30 -1.74 -4.53
CA PHE A 2 10.49 -1.50 -3.32
C PHE A 2 10.84 -2.43 -2.15
N ALA A 3 10.89 -3.75 -2.40
CA ALA A 3 11.16 -4.76 -1.38
C ALA A 3 12.49 -4.52 -0.64
N GLU A 4 13.60 -4.25 -1.35
CA GLU A 4 14.91 -3.99 -0.72
C GLU A 4 14.90 -2.73 0.18
N LYS A 5 14.19 -1.67 -0.23
CA LYS A 5 14.09 -0.46 0.59
C LYS A 5 13.23 -0.69 1.82
N LEU A 6 12.17 -1.48 1.69
CA LEU A 6 11.29 -1.84 2.80
C LEU A 6 12.00 -2.77 3.78
N ASP A 7 12.74 -3.76 3.30
CA ASP A 7 13.55 -4.67 4.11
C ASP A 7 14.59 -3.90 4.95
N LEU A 8 15.32 -2.98 4.33
CA LEU A 8 16.22 -2.07 5.05
C LEU A 8 15.47 -1.22 6.10
N LEU A 9 14.29 -0.70 5.76
CA LEU A 9 13.49 0.10 6.70
C LEU A 9 13.05 -0.73 7.90
N LEU A 10 12.69 -1.99 7.71
CA LEU A 10 12.34 -2.92 8.77
C LEU A 10 13.56 -3.26 9.65
N ALA A 11 14.73 -3.49 9.04
CA ALA A 11 15.98 -3.69 9.78
C ALA A 11 16.34 -2.46 10.65
N ILE A 12 16.17 -1.25 10.11
CA ILE A 12 16.35 0.02 10.84
C ILE A 12 15.32 0.18 11.96
N ARG A 13 14.07 -0.24 11.75
CA ARG A 13 13.05 -0.20 12.80
C ARG A 13 13.46 -1.09 13.97
N ASP A 14 13.89 -2.31 13.69
CA ASP A 14 13.99 -3.38 14.69
C ASP A 14 15.35 -3.44 15.40
N SER A 15 16.40 -2.79 14.86
CA SER A 15 17.75 -2.82 15.44
C SER A 15 18.38 -1.42 15.56
N GLU A 16 19.13 -1.20 16.64
CA GLU A 16 19.90 0.04 16.87
C GLU A 16 21.15 0.12 15.99
N TYR A 17 21.73 -1.03 15.66
CA TYR A 17 22.85 -1.18 14.75
C TYR A 17 22.42 -2.02 13.57
N VAL A 18 22.59 -1.49 12.36
CA VAL A 18 22.15 -2.15 11.13
C VAL A 18 23.35 -2.59 10.31
N THR A 19 23.38 -3.87 10.01
CA THR A 19 24.21 -4.46 8.96
C THR A 19 23.27 -4.93 7.86
N TRP A 20 23.42 -4.39 6.65
CA TRP A 20 22.48 -4.64 5.56
C TRP A 20 23.17 -4.49 4.21
N SER A 21 22.79 -5.29 3.22
CA SER A 21 23.33 -5.19 1.84
C SER A 21 22.22 -5.37 0.80
N GLY A 22 22.35 -4.70 -0.34
CA GLY A 22 21.39 -4.81 -1.44
C GLY A 22 21.94 -4.16 -2.71
N ARG A 23 21.12 -4.06 -3.76
CA ARG A 23 21.59 -3.67 -5.10
C ARG A 23 21.60 -2.17 -5.34
N HIS A 24 20.79 -1.41 -4.59
CA HIS A 24 20.51 -0.01 -4.90
C HIS A 24 21.25 1.02 -4.01
N ARG A 25 21.97 0.57 -2.97
CA ARG A 25 22.79 1.44 -2.11
C ARG A 25 24.02 0.67 -1.61
N PRO A 26 25.09 1.36 -1.17
CA PRO A 26 26.20 0.72 -0.47
C PRO A 26 25.75 -0.04 0.77
N ALA A 27 26.44 -1.14 1.05
CA ALA A 27 26.21 -1.95 2.24
C ALA A 27 26.45 -1.13 3.52
N LEU A 28 25.63 -1.40 4.53
CA LEU A 28 25.81 -0.93 5.89
C LEU A 28 26.51 -2.00 6.70
N ASN A 29 27.51 -1.60 7.48
CA ASN A 29 28.23 -2.48 8.40
C ASN A 29 28.15 -1.88 9.80
N HIS A 30 27.34 -2.50 10.67
CA HIS A 30 27.20 -2.12 12.08
C HIS A 30 26.97 -0.61 12.28
N LEU A 31 26.13 -0.01 11.42
CA LEU A 31 25.91 1.44 11.43
C LEU A 31 24.89 1.79 12.52
N PRO A 32 25.21 2.68 13.48
CA PRO A 32 24.25 3.12 14.48
C PRO A 32 23.13 3.95 13.84
N VAL A 33 21.90 3.75 14.31
CA VAL A 33 20.71 4.53 13.95
C VAL A 33 20.33 5.42 15.14
N PRO A 34 20.90 6.63 15.25
CA PRO A 34 20.56 7.55 16.34
C PRO A 34 19.13 8.10 16.22
N SER A 35 18.64 8.72 17.30
CA SER A 35 17.29 9.30 17.39
C SER A 35 16.17 8.26 17.28
N ARG A 36 16.20 7.29 18.20
CA ARG A 36 15.17 6.25 18.32
C ARG A 36 13.83 6.84 18.80
N PRO A 37 12.70 6.35 18.29
CA PRO A 37 11.38 6.70 18.79
C PRO A 37 11.19 6.14 20.20
N GLN A 38 10.43 6.84 21.05
CA GLN A 38 10.11 6.36 22.41
C GLN A 38 9.27 5.07 22.41
N GLN A 39 8.57 4.78 21.31
CA GLN A 39 7.73 3.60 21.17
C GLN A 39 8.61 2.36 20.93
N ALA A 40 8.29 1.23 21.59
CA ALA A 40 9.03 -0.02 21.46
C ALA A 40 9.11 -0.53 20.01
N ARG A 41 8.08 -0.25 19.19
CA ARG A 41 8.05 -0.56 17.76
C ARG A 41 7.37 0.58 17.01
N LEU A 42 8.01 1.09 15.95
CA LEU A 42 7.37 2.08 15.07
C LEU A 42 6.25 1.41 14.28
N PRO A 43 5.02 1.94 14.34
CA PRO A 43 3.99 1.50 13.42
C PRO A 43 4.40 1.93 11.99
N LEU A 44 4.59 0.95 11.11
CA LEU A 44 4.69 1.21 9.67
C LEU A 44 3.30 1.20 9.05
N TRP A 45 3.08 2.12 8.14
CA TRP A 45 1.85 2.25 7.38
C TRP A 45 2.15 1.97 5.90
N LEU A 46 1.42 1.05 5.28
CA LEU A 46 1.42 0.87 3.84
C LEU A 46 0.16 1.52 3.25
N GLY A 47 0.38 2.35 2.23
CA GLY A 47 -0.68 3.01 1.49
C GLY A 47 -1.15 2.12 0.34
N GLY A 48 -2.40 1.66 0.36
CA GLY A 48 -2.96 0.80 -0.69
C GLY A 48 -4.42 1.16 -1.02
N LYS A 49 -4.82 1.14 -2.29
CA LYS A 49 -6.14 1.62 -2.75
C LYS A 49 -7.20 0.54 -2.93
N ALA A 50 -8.25 0.47 -2.12
CA ALA A 50 -9.42 -0.41 -2.36
C ALA A 50 -10.38 0.21 -3.41
N SER A 51 -10.90 -0.60 -4.35
CA SER A 51 -12.05 -0.30 -5.21
C SER A 51 -12.55 -1.59 -5.87
N ARG A 52 -13.88 -1.75 -5.93
CA ARG A 52 -14.62 -2.87 -6.55
C ARG A 52 -14.48 -2.91 -8.06
N ASP A 53 -14.24 -1.75 -8.65
CA ASP A 53 -14.41 -1.57 -10.08
C ASP A 53 -13.46 -2.52 -10.79
N ALA A 54 -13.97 -3.14 -11.86
CA ALA A 54 -13.18 -4.06 -12.66
C ALA A 54 -11.86 -3.35 -12.93
N ARG A 55 -10.72 -3.96 -12.59
CA ARG A 55 -9.40 -3.30 -12.62
C ARG A 55 -9.22 -2.38 -13.83
N ALA A 56 -9.79 -2.74 -14.99
CA ALA A 56 -9.88 -1.94 -16.20
C ALA A 56 -10.48 -0.52 -16.04
N ASP A 57 -11.57 -0.34 -15.28
CA ASP A 57 -12.32 0.91 -15.17
C ASP A 57 -11.56 2.01 -14.43
N LEU A 58 -10.66 1.61 -13.53
CA LEU A 58 -9.81 2.54 -12.77
C LEU A 58 -8.60 3.02 -13.59
N PHE A 59 -8.17 2.25 -14.60
CA PHE A 59 -6.96 2.52 -15.36
C PHE A 59 -6.93 3.92 -16.02
N PRO A 60 -8.02 4.41 -16.66
CA PRO A 60 -8.04 5.76 -17.22
C PRO A 60 -7.75 6.85 -16.18
N PHE A 61 -8.35 6.75 -14.99
CA PHE A 61 -8.16 7.72 -13.91
C PHE A 61 -6.76 7.63 -13.32
N TYR A 62 -6.25 6.41 -13.10
CA TYR A 62 -4.90 6.19 -12.61
C TYR A 62 -3.84 6.73 -13.58
N ARG A 63 -4.01 6.46 -14.87
CA ARG A 63 -3.12 6.97 -15.93
C ARG A 63 -3.15 8.49 -15.99
N GLU A 64 -4.34 9.09 -15.95
CA GLU A 64 -4.47 10.54 -15.98
C GLU A 64 -3.87 11.17 -14.72
N TYR A 65 -4.09 10.61 -13.54
CA TYR A 65 -3.52 11.10 -12.28
C TYR A 65 -1.99 11.17 -12.31
N LEU A 66 -1.32 10.13 -12.84
CA LEU A 66 0.14 10.06 -12.87
C LEU A 66 0.78 10.81 -14.06
N ARG A 67 0.05 11.06 -15.14
CA ARG A 67 0.58 11.70 -16.34
C ARG A 67 1.23 13.06 -16.05
N PRO A 68 2.39 13.39 -16.64
CA PRO A 68 2.93 14.74 -16.64
C PRO A 68 1.91 15.76 -17.17
N LYS A 69 1.58 16.77 -16.36
CA LYS A 69 0.58 17.79 -16.72
C LYS A 69 1.13 18.87 -17.66
N THR A 70 2.44 19.00 -17.75
CA THR A 70 3.16 19.93 -18.62
C THR A 70 4.27 19.20 -19.38
N PRO A 71 4.71 19.70 -20.55
CA PRO A 71 5.90 19.19 -21.23
C PRO A 71 7.11 19.24 -20.29
N GLY A 72 7.79 18.10 -20.09
CA GLY A 72 8.91 17.99 -19.13
C GLY A 72 8.51 18.04 -17.65
N GLY A 73 7.21 18.04 -17.33
CA GLY A 73 6.71 18.04 -15.97
C GLY A 73 6.94 16.71 -15.23
N ARG A 74 6.79 16.74 -13.91
CA ARG A 74 6.85 15.54 -13.06
C ARG A 74 5.65 14.63 -13.34
N GLY A 75 5.86 13.31 -13.35
CA GLY A 75 4.83 12.30 -13.57
C GLY A 75 5.37 11.05 -14.24
N TRP A 76 4.49 10.08 -14.46
CA TRP A 76 4.79 8.81 -15.10
C TRP A 76 3.73 8.47 -16.16
N LEU A 77 4.18 8.00 -17.31
CA LEU A 77 3.30 7.34 -18.28
C LEU A 77 3.23 5.86 -17.91
N VAL A 78 2.02 5.39 -17.62
CA VAL A 78 1.79 4.00 -17.23
C VAL A 78 1.04 3.27 -18.35
N SER A 79 1.61 2.15 -18.80
CA SER A 79 0.97 1.24 -19.75
C SER A 79 -0.09 0.36 -19.08
N ALA A 80 -0.99 -0.22 -19.87
CA ALA A 80 -1.99 -1.15 -19.35
C ALA A 80 -1.36 -2.39 -18.70
N GLU A 81 -0.28 -2.92 -19.26
CA GLU A 81 0.47 -4.04 -18.72
C GLU A 81 1.09 -3.71 -17.36
N GLN A 82 1.75 -2.56 -17.24
CA GLN A 82 2.29 -2.09 -15.95
C GLN A 82 1.18 -1.92 -14.91
N TYR A 83 0.03 -1.40 -15.32
CA TYR A 83 -1.12 -1.27 -14.43
C TYR A 83 -1.68 -2.63 -13.96
N GLN A 84 -1.76 -3.62 -14.85
CA GLN A 84 -2.16 -4.98 -14.49
C GLN A 84 -1.19 -5.60 -13.49
N ALA A 85 0.12 -5.45 -13.70
CA ALA A 85 1.14 -5.92 -12.77
C ALA A 85 1.00 -5.24 -11.38
N LEU A 86 0.75 -3.93 -11.36
CA LEU A 86 0.51 -3.18 -10.13
C LEU A 86 -0.80 -3.57 -9.42
N SER A 87 -1.80 -4.03 -10.16
CA SER A 87 -3.10 -4.46 -9.63
C SER A 87 -3.15 -5.94 -9.25
N GLY A 88 -2.08 -6.71 -9.53
CA GLY A 88 -1.98 -8.13 -9.21
C GLY A 88 -1.82 -8.39 -7.70
N PRO A 89 -1.83 -9.66 -7.25
CA PRO A 89 -1.81 -10.04 -5.83
C PRO A 89 -0.64 -9.48 -5.01
N PHE A 90 0.51 -9.24 -5.62
CA PHE A 90 1.70 -8.67 -4.97
C PHE A 90 2.02 -7.23 -5.44
N GLY A 91 1.12 -6.64 -6.23
CA GLY A 91 1.28 -5.27 -6.73
C GLY A 91 0.81 -4.22 -5.72
N ALA A 92 1.29 -2.99 -5.86
CA ALA A 92 1.05 -1.91 -4.89
C ALA A 92 -0.38 -1.32 -4.91
N LEU A 93 -1.19 -1.58 -5.95
CA LEU A 93 -2.58 -1.10 -6.01
C LEU A 93 -3.52 -2.12 -5.36
N MET A 94 -4.33 -1.71 -4.39
CA MET A 94 -5.26 -2.62 -3.68
C MET A 94 -6.59 -2.79 -4.43
N THR A 95 -6.54 -2.92 -5.74
CA THR A 95 -7.74 -2.90 -6.60
C THR A 95 -8.19 -4.33 -6.90
N GLY A 96 -9.50 -4.54 -6.98
CA GLY A 96 -10.09 -5.86 -7.23
C GLY A 96 -11.33 -6.15 -6.38
N SER A 97 -11.71 -7.42 -6.29
CA SER A 97 -12.82 -7.81 -5.43
C SER A 97 -12.50 -7.59 -3.95
N PRO A 98 -13.50 -7.44 -3.06
CA PRO A 98 -13.29 -7.36 -1.62
C PRO A 98 -12.39 -8.49 -1.10
N GLN A 99 -12.55 -9.71 -1.60
CA GLN A 99 -11.75 -10.87 -1.21
C GLN A 99 -10.27 -10.72 -1.61
N GLU A 100 -10.00 -10.21 -2.81
CA GLU A 100 -8.63 -9.92 -3.24
C GLU A 100 -8.00 -8.84 -2.36
N VAL A 101 -8.74 -7.77 -2.04
CA VAL A 101 -8.25 -6.70 -1.17
C VAL A 101 -7.96 -7.21 0.23
N ILE A 102 -8.86 -8.01 0.82
CA ILE A 102 -8.66 -8.67 2.12
C ILE A 102 -7.38 -9.52 2.09
N ALA A 103 -7.25 -10.40 1.10
CA ALA A 103 -6.09 -11.28 0.97
C ALA A 103 -4.78 -10.49 0.87
N LYS A 104 -4.78 -9.40 0.10
CA LYS A 104 -3.60 -8.53 -0.04
C LYS A 104 -3.23 -7.84 1.27
N ILE A 105 -4.20 -7.26 1.98
CA ILE A 105 -3.94 -6.59 3.27
C ILE A 105 -3.41 -7.59 4.30
N LEU A 106 -3.97 -8.79 4.37
CA LEU A 106 -3.50 -9.85 5.27
C LEU A 106 -2.09 -10.32 4.90
N THR A 107 -1.80 -10.47 3.61
CA THR A 107 -0.45 -10.80 3.10
C THR A 107 0.55 -9.72 3.47
N GLU A 108 0.22 -8.44 3.27
CA GLU A 108 1.10 -7.34 3.67
C GLU A 108 1.33 -7.27 5.18
N ARG A 109 0.31 -7.57 5.97
CA ARG A 109 0.45 -7.70 7.42
C ARG A 109 1.40 -8.82 7.81
N GLU A 110 1.27 -10.00 7.20
CA GLU A 110 2.16 -11.13 7.46
C GLU A 110 3.61 -10.79 7.07
N LEU A 111 3.81 -10.20 5.89
CA LEU A 111 5.15 -9.90 5.37
C LEU A 111 5.84 -8.75 6.08
N PHE A 112 5.10 -7.70 6.47
CA PHE A 112 5.69 -6.45 6.93
C PHE A 112 5.35 -6.11 8.39
N GLY A 113 4.42 -6.83 9.00
CA GLY A 113 3.94 -6.57 10.36
C GLY A 113 3.22 -5.23 10.47
N ILE A 114 2.40 -4.87 9.47
CA ILE A 114 1.59 -3.63 9.52
C ILE A 114 0.40 -3.78 10.49
N ASP A 115 0.16 -2.75 11.27
CA ASP A 115 -0.92 -2.72 12.27
C ASP A 115 -2.08 -1.77 11.88
N ARG A 116 -1.95 -1.03 10.77
CA ARG A 116 -3.03 -0.23 10.17
C ARG A 116 -2.80 -0.13 8.68
N PHE A 117 -3.92 -0.05 8.00
CA PHE A 117 -4.03 0.18 6.58
C PHE A 117 -4.61 1.58 6.34
N MET A 118 -4.00 2.34 5.43
CA MET A 118 -4.54 3.61 4.95
C MET A 118 -4.66 3.53 3.43
N GLY A 119 -5.85 3.84 2.90
CA GLY A 119 -6.09 3.75 1.46
C GLY A 119 -6.57 5.04 0.84
N GLN A 120 -5.96 5.40 -0.28
CA GLN A 120 -6.45 6.48 -1.14
C GLN A 120 -7.52 5.93 -2.08
N VAL A 121 -8.76 6.36 -1.92
CA VAL A 121 -9.91 5.83 -2.67
C VAL A 121 -10.18 6.58 -3.98
N ASP A 122 -9.71 7.82 -4.14
CA ASP A 122 -9.93 8.66 -5.32
C ASP A 122 -8.60 9.06 -6.01
N PHE A 123 -8.62 9.22 -7.33
CA PHE A 123 -7.49 9.71 -8.15
C PHE A 123 -7.79 11.04 -8.84
N GLY A 124 -8.92 11.67 -8.54
CA GLY A 124 -9.39 12.87 -9.23
C GLY A 124 -10.05 12.52 -10.56
N GLY A 125 -11.19 13.15 -10.81
CA GLY A 125 -12.00 12.91 -12.01
C GLY A 125 -12.78 11.59 -12.00
N MET A 126 -12.71 10.81 -10.91
CA MET A 126 -13.55 9.62 -10.74
C MET A 126 -15.01 10.01 -10.48
N PRO A 127 -16.00 9.28 -11.01
CA PRO A 127 -17.40 9.49 -10.68
C PRO A 127 -17.68 9.31 -9.19
N ALA A 128 -18.50 10.17 -8.60
CA ALA A 128 -18.86 10.08 -7.19
C ALA A 128 -19.44 8.70 -6.78
N PRO A 129 -20.30 8.03 -7.58
CA PRO A 129 -20.78 6.69 -7.25
C PRO A 129 -19.65 5.65 -7.13
N MET A 130 -18.66 5.72 -8.02
CA MET A 130 -17.49 4.81 -8.01
C MET A 130 -16.70 4.91 -6.70
N VAL A 131 -16.51 6.15 -6.20
CA VAL A 131 -15.84 6.39 -4.92
C VAL A 131 -16.73 5.95 -3.75
N GLY A 132 -18.03 6.24 -3.82
CA GLY A 132 -19.02 5.85 -2.80
C GLY A 132 -19.10 4.34 -2.61
N ASP A 133 -19.25 3.58 -3.71
CA ASP A 133 -19.33 2.12 -3.70
C ASP A 133 -18.05 1.50 -3.11
N SER A 134 -16.89 2.05 -3.45
CA SER A 134 -15.61 1.60 -2.88
C SER A 134 -15.55 1.80 -1.36
N LEU A 135 -15.99 2.98 -0.88
CA LEU A 135 -16.04 3.28 0.56
C LEU A 135 -17.05 2.39 1.29
N GLU A 136 -18.21 2.14 0.68
CA GLU A 136 -19.23 1.25 1.23
C GLU A 136 -18.67 -0.16 1.41
N LEU A 137 -18.06 -0.74 0.38
CA LEU A 137 -17.48 -2.09 0.47
C LEU A 137 -16.33 -2.17 1.46
N LEU A 138 -15.52 -1.12 1.56
CA LEU A 138 -14.47 -1.04 2.56
C LEU A 138 -15.07 -1.14 3.97
N ALA A 139 -16.16 -0.41 4.23
CA ALA A 139 -16.83 -0.37 5.52
C ALA A 139 -17.66 -1.62 5.84
N THR A 140 -18.35 -2.20 4.85
CA THR A 140 -19.34 -3.26 5.06
C THR A 140 -18.79 -4.67 4.82
N GLU A 141 -17.76 -4.84 3.97
CA GLU A 141 -17.20 -6.14 3.63
C GLU A 141 -15.74 -6.30 4.10
N VAL A 142 -14.85 -5.41 3.64
CA VAL A 142 -13.39 -5.58 3.80
C VAL A 142 -12.96 -5.39 5.25
N ALA A 143 -13.30 -4.26 5.87
CA ALA A 143 -12.88 -3.96 7.23
C ALA A 143 -13.44 -4.95 8.26
N PRO A 144 -14.74 -5.35 8.22
CA PRO A 144 -15.27 -6.38 9.11
C PRO A 144 -14.59 -7.74 8.93
N ALA A 145 -14.33 -8.17 7.68
CA ALA A 145 -13.67 -9.44 7.42
C ALA A 145 -12.23 -9.47 7.98
N ILE A 146 -11.46 -8.40 7.77
CA ILE A 146 -10.10 -8.29 8.34
C ILE A 146 -10.16 -8.28 9.87
N ARG A 147 -11.06 -7.51 10.48
CA ARG A 147 -11.20 -7.48 11.95
C ARG A 147 -11.52 -8.86 12.51
N LYS A 148 -12.44 -9.59 11.87
CA LYS A 148 -12.80 -10.95 12.24
C LYS A 148 -11.60 -11.89 12.18
N GLU A 149 -10.86 -11.87 11.07
CA GLU A 149 -9.66 -12.71 10.88
C GLU A 149 -8.58 -12.42 11.93
N LEU A 150 -8.46 -11.16 12.33
CA LEU A 150 -7.47 -10.71 13.28
C LEU A 150 -7.93 -10.77 14.75
N GLY A 151 -9.16 -11.21 15.02
CA GLY A 151 -9.74 -11.19 16.36
C GLY A 151 -9.87 -9.78 16.97
N LEU A 152 -9.96 -8.75 16.14
CA LEU A 152 -10.07 -7.36 16.57
C LEU A 152 -11.52 -7.01 16.91
N PRO A 153 -11.76 -6.08 17.86
CA PRO A 153 -13.10 -5.61 18.15
C PRO A 153 -13.75 -4.98 16.92
N PRO A 154 -15.10 -4.94 16.85
CA PRO A 154 -15.81 -4.23 15.78
C PRO A 154 -15.38 -2.75 15.71
N GLY A 155 -15.49 -2.18 14.51
CA GLY A 155 -15.19 -0.76 14.31
C GLY A 155 -16.10 0.14 15.15
N PRO A 156 -15.70 1.39 15.41
CA PRO A 156 -16.60 2.36 16.02
C PRO A 156 -17.86 2.52 15.16
N ALA A 157 -19.02 2.59 15.82
CA ALA A 157 -20.31 2.85 15.20
C ALA A 157 -20.42 4.31 14.72
#